data_AF-A0ABD5CPR5-F1
#
_entry.id   AF-A0ABD5CPR5-F1
#
_cell.length_a   1.000
_cell.length_b   1.000
_cell.length_c   1.000
_cell.angle_alpha   90.00
_cell.angle_beta   90.00
_cell.angle_gamma   90.00
#
_symmetry.space_group_name_H-M   'P 1'
#
loop_
_entity.id
_entity.type
_entity.pdbx_description
1 polymer ?
#
loop_
_entity_poly.entity_id
_entity_poly.type
_entity_poly.pdbx_seq_one_letter_code
_entity_poly.pdbx_strand_id
1 'polypeptide(L)' 'MSFGAQVLGTLGGIVVATLGGTLVYGAIRLTVGLRLDQEDEYNGADLSIHKISATPERESLG' A
#
# COMPACT_ATOMS: atom_id res chain seq x y z
N MET A 1 16.88 -0.81 36.34
CA MET A 1 16.37 -0.39 35.01
C MET A 1 15.83 1.03 35.16
N SER A 2 16.29 1.99 34.35
CA SER A 2 15.89 3.41 34.48
C SER A 2 14.68 3.73 33.60
N PHE A 3 13.69 4.43 34.14
CA PHE A 3 12.50 4.87 33.40
C PHE A 3 12.86 5.76 32.19
N GLY A 4 13.82 6.69 32.36
CA GLY A 4 14.29 7.55 31.27
C GLY A 4 14.92 6.76 30.11
N ALA A 5 15.65 5.69 30.41
CA ALA A 5 16.24 4.83 29.38
C ALA A 5 15.18 4.06 28.59
N GLN A 6 14.08 3.64 29.23
CA GLN A 6 12.95 2.99 28.53
C GLN A 6 12.25 3.96 27.58
N VAL A 7 11.99 5.20 28.03
CA VAL A 7 11.35 6.23 27.19
C VAL A 7 12.21 6.56 25.99
N LEU A 8 13.52 6.79 26.19
CA LEU A 8 14.45 7.09 25.10
C LEU A 8 14.57 5.92 24.11
N GLY A 9 14.63 4.68 24.60
CA GLY A 9 14.66 3.50 23.74
C GLY A 9 13.40 3.36 22.88
N THR A 10 12.22 3.53 23.48
CA THR A 10 10.94 3.44 22.76
C THR A 10 10.82 4.55 21.72
N LEU A 11 11.11 5.81 22.08
CA LEU A 11 11.06 6.93 21.13
C LEU A 11 12.08 6.76 19.99
N GLY A 12 13.29 6.30 20.31
CA GLY A 12 14.30 5.99 19.29
C GLY A 12 13.83 4.90 18.32
N GLY A 13 13.22 3.83 18.84
CA GLY A 13 12.63 2.78 18.02
C GLY A 13 11.51 3.28 17.11
N ILE A 14 10.61 4.12 17.63
CA ILE A 14 9.52 4.74 16.85
C ILE A 14 10.11 5.58 15.71
N VAL A 15 11.09 6.44 15.98
CA VAL A 15 11.73 7.29 14.96
C VAL A 15 12.34 6.45 13.86
N VAL A 16 13.10 5.40 14.21
CA VAL A 16 13.71 4.50 13.22
C VAL A 16 12.65 3.78 12.40
N ALA A 17 11.60 3.25 13.04
CA ALA A 17 10.52 2.54 12.36
C ALA A 17 9.76 3.45 11.40
N THR A 18 9.42 4.67 11.82
CA THR A 18 8.72 5.64 10.97
C THR A 18 9.58 6.08 9.79
N LEU A 19 10.83 6.50 10.03
CA LEU A 19 11.71 6.94 8.94
C LEU A 19 12.04 5.82 7.97
N GLY A 20 12.38 4.64 8.49
CA GLY A 20 12.69 3.46 7.68
C GLY A 20 11.49 3.01 6.85
N GLY A 21 10.30 2.93 7.47
CA GLY A 21 9.06 2.60 6.79
C GLY A 21 8.74 3.62 5.69
N THR A 22 8.77 4.91 6.00
CA THR A 22 8.52 5.96 5.00
C THR A 22 9.50 5.92 3.84
N LEU A 23 10.80 5.69 4.09
CA LEU A 23 11.80 5.56 3.03
C LEU A 23 11.52 4.36 2.12
N VAL A 24 11.29 3.18 2.71
CA VAL A 24 11.06 1.95 1.95
C VAL A 24 9.75 2.03 1.15
N TYR A 25 8.64 2.37 1.80
CA TYR A 25 7.35 2.49 1.11
C TYR A 25 7.34 3.65 0.11
N GLY A 26 8.05 4.74 0.39
CA GLY A 26 8.24 5.86 -0.54
C GLY A 26 8.98 5.42 -1.80
N ALA A 27 10.09 4.68 -1.65
CA ALA A 27 10.85 4.16 -2.78
C ALA A 27 10.03 3.18 -3.64
N ILE A 28 9.27 2.27 -3.01
CA ILE A 28 8.41 1.33 -3.75
C ILE A 28 7.30 2.09 -4.49
N ARG A 29 6.69 3.09 -3.84
CA ARG A 29 5.68 3.95 -4.48
C ARG A 29 6.20 4.64 -5.74
N LEU A 30 7.43 5.14 -5.72
CA LEU A 30 8.02 5.87 -6.85
C LEU A 30 8.50 4.97 -7.98
N THR A 31 8.89 3.73 -7.67
CA THR A 31 9.51 2.82 -8.65
C THR A 31 8.53 1.82 -9.26
N VAL A 32 7.63 1.26 -8.45
CA VAL A 32 6.69 0.20 -8.86
C VAL A 32 5.24 0.69 -8.83
N GLY A 33 4.93 1.66 -7.96
CA GLY A 33 3.55 2.02 -7.64
C GLY A 33 2.97 1.08 -6.58
N LEU A 34 2.26 1.65 -5.60
CA LEU A 34 1.68 0.91 -4.47
C LEU A 34 0.14 0.95 -4.43
N ARG A 35 -0.48 1.79 -5.24
CA ARG A 35 -1.93 2.00 -5.25
C ARG A 35 -2.40 2.19 -6.69
N LEU A 36 -3.57 1.65 -6.99
CA LEU A 36 -4.26 1.89 -8.25
C LEU A 36 -4.61 3.37 -8.38
N ASP A 37 -4.68 3.86 -9.62
CA ASP A 37 -5.27 5.18 -9.88
C ASP A 37 -6.76 5.17 -9.48
N GLN A 38 -7.36 6.33 -9.25
CA GLN A 38 -8.77 6.42 -8.84
C GLN A 38 -9.70 5.81 -9.89
N GLU A 39 -9.39 5.97 -11.18
CA GLU A 39 -10.16 5.35 -12.26
C GLU A 39 -10.03 3.81 -12.24
N ASP A 40 -8.83 3.31 -11.96
CA ASP A 40 -8.57 1.87 -11.86
C ASP A 40 -9.20 1.25 -10.59
N GLU A 41 -9.22 1.99 -9.48
CA GLU A 41 -9.90 1.62 -8.23
C GLU A 41 -11.43 1.60 -8.44
N TYR A 42 -11.99 2.50 -9.27
CA TYR A 42 -13.41 2.55 -9.63
C TYR A 42 -13.83 1.39 -10.55
N ASN A 43 -13.02 1.08 -11.57
CA ASN A 43 -13.28 -0.02 -12.51
C ASN A 43 -13.11 -1.41 -11.86
N GLY A 44 -12.43 -1.47 -10.70
CA GLY A 44 -12.19 -2.68 -9.92
C GLY A 44 -10.87 -3.35 -10.29
N ALA A 45 -10.15 -3.85 -9.27
CA ALA A 45 -8.80 -4.42 -9.41
C ALA A 45 -8.75 -5.62 -10.39
N ASP A 46 -9.81 -6.43 -10.47
CA ASP A 46 -9.90 -7.55 -11.42
C ASP A 46 -9.89 -7.09 -12.88
N LEU A 47 -10.54 -5.97 -13.19
CA LEU A 47 -10.53 -5.41 -14.55
C LEU A 47 -9.25 -4.62 -14.82
N SER A 48 -8.78 -3.84 -13.84
CA SER A 48 -7.65 -2.90 -14.00
C SER A 48 -6.28 -3.57 -13.94
N ILE A 49 -6.10 -4.65 -13.15
CA ILE A 49 -4.84 -5.40 -13.03
C ILE A 49 -4.91 -6.69 -13.85
N HIS A 50 -6.01 -7.44 -13.73
CA HIS A 50 -6.14 -8.80 -14.29
C HIS A 50 -6.91 -8.88 -15.62
N LYS A 51 -7.53 -7.78 -16.10
CA LYS A 51 -8.35 -7.71 -17.32
C LYS A 51 -9.49 -8.74 -17.40
N ILE A 52 -9.95 -9.24 -16.25
CA ILE A 52 -11.09 -10.16 -16.18
C ILE A 52 -12.31 -9.32 -15.81
N SER A 53 -13.32 -9.31 -16.67
CA SER A 53 -14.61 -8.71 -16.34
C SER A 53 -15.27 -9.53 -15.23
N ALA A 54 -15.48 -8.93 -14.06
CA ALA A 54 -16.27 -9.52 -12.98
C ALA A 54 -17.79 -9.58 -13.29
N THR A 55 -18.19 -9.15 -14.50
CA THR A 55 -19.57 -9.24 -14.98
C THR A 55 -19.68 -10.29 -16.09
N PRO A 56 -20.02 -11.55 -15.75
CA PRO A 56 -20.25 -12.61 -16.74
C PRO A 56 -21.54 -12.40 -17.58
N GLU A 57 -22.42 -11.48 -17.18
CA GLU A 57 -23.76 -11.32 -17.78
C GLU A 57 -23.77 -10.68 -19.18
N ARG A 58 -22.70 -9.98 -19.59
CA ARG A 58 -22.66 -9.27 -20.89
C ARG A 58 -22.04 -10.08 -22.05
N GLU A 59 -21.35 -11.17 -21.76
CA GLU A 59 -20.74 -12.03 -22.78
C GLU A 59 -21.67 -13.19 -23.19
N SER A 60 -22.62 -13.58 -22.32
CA SER A 60 -23.59 -14.66 -22.59
C SER A 60 -24.82 -14.23 -23.39
N LEU A 61 -24.96 -12.92 -23.70
CA LEU A 61 -26.07 -12.35 -24.46
C LEU A 61 -25.70 -11.92 -25.89
N GLY A 62 -24.52 -12.32 -26.39
CA GLY A 62 -24.05 -12.12 -27.76
C GLY A 62 -24.12 -13.37 -28.62
#